data_AF-A0A0F2NDA5-F1
#
_entry.id   AF-A0A0F2NDA5-F1
#
_cell.length_a   1.000
_cell.length_b   1.000
_cell.length_c   1.000
_cell.angle_alpha   90.00
_cell.angle_beta   90.00
_cell.angle_gamma   90.00
#
_symmetry.space_group_name_H-M   'P 1'
#
loop_
_entity.id
_entity.type
_entity.pdbx_description
1 polymer ?
#
loop_
_entity_poly.entity_id
_entity_poly.type
_entity_poly.pdbx_seq_one_letter_code
_entity_poly.pdbx_strand_id
1 'polypeptide(L)'
;FAMVGETKQKFPTLRAVSMDKGFYSPANQEVLKPRLECVVLPKKGRLSQADKDRENDLEFVKLRKQHSAVESAINALEVHGLDKCPDHGLRGFKRYIAMAVVARNIQRLGAVLRQQEQEAAQRKRGSYKKAA
;
A
#
# COMPACT_ATOMS: atom_id res chain seq x y z
N PHE A 1 5.20 -12.72 -13.79
CA PHE A 1 5.34 -11.57 -12.86
C PHE A 1 6.56 -10.73 -13.23
N ALA A 2 6.53 -10.07 -14.40
CA ALA A 2 7.62 -9.19 -14.84
C ALA A 2 7.78 -7.98 -13.92
N MET A 3 6.66 -7.37 -13.51
CA MET A 3 6.63 -6.19 -12.63
C MET A 3 7.41 -6.36 -11.33
N VAL A 4 7.29 -7.50 -10.63
CA VAL A 4 8.06 -7.73 -9.38
C VAL A 4 9.56 -7.85 -9.66
N GLY A 5 9.93 -8.51 -10.77
CA GLY A 5 11.33 -8.63 -11.19
C GLY A 5 11.95 -7.27 -11.53
N GLU A 6 11.26 -6.47 -12.35
CA GLU A 6 11.68 -5.12 -12.70
C GLU A 6 11.76 -4.20 -11.47
N THR A 7 10.80 -4.32 -10.55
CA THR A 7 10.83 -3.54 -9.30
C THR A 7 12.02 -3.94 -8.44
N LYS A 8 12.34 -5.23 -8.32
CA LYS A 8 13.51 -5.71 -7.57
C LYS A 8 14.83 -5.27 -8.20
N GLN A 9 14.90 -5.18 -9.54
CA GLN A 9 16.07 -4.62 -10.23
C GLN A 9 16.27 -3.13 -9.93
N LYS A 10 15.19 -2.34 -9.91
CA LYS A 10 15.24 -0.90 -9.59
C LYS A 10 15.45 -0.64 -8.09
N PHE A 11 14.92 -1.52 -7.25
CA PHE A 11 14.96 -1.41 -5.79
C PHE A 11 15.48 -2.74 -5.20
N PRO A 12 16.81 -2.93 -5.14
CA PRO A 12 17.41 -4.17 -4.65
C PRO A 12 16.99 -4.56 -3.22
N THR A 13 16.62 -3.57 -2.41
CA THR A 13 16.14 -3.73 -1.02
C THR A 13 14.68 -4.21 -0.92
N LEU A 14 13.96 -4.39 -2.03
CA LEU A 14 12.58 -4.91 -2.02
C LEU A 14 12.55 -6.34 -1.47
N ARG A 15 12.13 -6.50 -0.22
CA ARG A 15 12.12 -7.82 0.45
C ARG A 15 10.79 -8.56 0.38
N ALA A 16 9.68 -7.83 0.31
CA ALA A 16 8.36 -8.40 0.41
C ALA A 16 7.35 -7.73 -0.53
N VAL A 17 6.37 -8.50 -0.99
CA VAL A 17 5.25 -8.00 -1.79
C VAL A 17 3.95 -8.62 -1.31
N SER A 18 2.90 -7.81 -1.25
CA SER A 18 1.55 -8.22 -0.85
C SER A 18 0.55 -7.88 -1.95
N MET A 19 -0.15 -8.90 -2.45
CA MET A 19 -1.07 -8.77 -3.59
C MET A 19 -2.49 -9.15 -3.19
N ASP A 20 -3.46 -8.65 -3.95
CA ASP A 20 -4.85 -9.07 -3.80
C ASP A 20 -5.05 -10.56 -4.07
N LYS A 21 -6.14 -11.09 -3.52
CA LYS A 21 -6.57 -12.49 -3.71
C LYS A 21 -6.70 -12.88 -5.19
N GLY A 22 -7.01 -11.93 -6.07
CA GLY A 22 -7.13 -12.15 -7.51
C GLY A 22 -5.82 -12.56 -8.18
N PHE A 23 -4.66 -12.26 -7.57
CA PHE A 23 -3.34 -12.62 -8.10
C PHE A 23 -2.86 -14.00 -7.65
N TYR A 24 -3.62 -14.70 -6.80
CA TYR A 24 -3.24 -16.03 -6.37
C TYR A 24 -3.36 -17.05 -7.51
N SER A 25 -2.25 -17.71 -7.83
CA SER A 25 -2.22 -18.99 -8.51
C SER A 25 -1.00 -19.79 -8.01
N PRO A 26 -1.02 -21.13 -8.05
CA PRO A 26 0.16 -21.93 -7.69
C PRO A 26 1.41 -21.53 -8.49
N ALA A 27 1.25 -21.30 -9.80
CA ALA A 27 2.34 -20.84 -10.66
C ALA A 27 2.92 -19.48 -10.21
N ASN A 28 2.06 -18.56 -9.79
CA ASN A 28 2.49 -17.24 -9.31
C ASN A 28 3.27 -17.36 -7.99
N GLN A 29 2.82 -18.24 -7.10
CA GLN A 29 3.53 -18.52 -5.85
C GLN A 29 4.93 -19.07 -6.11
N GLU A 30 5.07 -20.05 -7.01
CA GLU A 30 6.37 -20.65 -7.34
C GLU A 30 7.32 -19.67 -8.03
N VAL A 31 6.81 -18.78 -8.89
CA VAL A 31 7.63 -17.75 -9.54
C VAL A 31 8.14 -16.68 -8.56
N LEU A 32 7.35 -16.34 -7.54
CA LEU A 32 7.66 -15.25 -6.61
C LEU A 32 8.48 -15.69 -5.39
N LYS A 33 8.25 -16.90 -4.87
CA LYS A 33 8.97 -17.47 -3.72
C LYS A 33 10.51 -17.29 -3.79
N PRO A 34 11.20 -17.57 -4.91
CA PRO A 34 12.66 -17.45 -4.95
C PRO A 34 13.15 -16.00 -5.11
N ARG A 35 12.26 -15.02 -5.34
CA ARG A 35 12.63 -13.63 -5.66
C ARG A 35 12.52 -12.69 -4.47
N LEU A 36 11.80 -13.09 -3.42
CA LEU A 36 11.41 -12.27 -2.29
C LEU A 36 11.48 -13.10 -1.00
N GLU A 37 11.81 -12.45 0.10
CA GLU A 37 11.82 -13.08 1.43
C GLU A 37 10.39 -13.41 1.88
N CYS A 38 9.43 -12.52 1.60
CA CYS A 38 8.03 -12.72 1.98
C CYS A 38 7.09 -12.41 0.81
N VAL A 39 6.22 -13.37 0.49
CA VAL A 39 5.22 -13.25 -0.58
C VAL A 39 3.83 -13.46 0.01
N VAL A 40 3.08 -12.37 0.10
CA VAL A 40 1.69 -12.38 0.58
C VAL A 40 0.76 -12.52 -0.63
N LEU A 41 0.42 -13.77 -0.93
CA LEU A 41 -0.53 -14.17 -1.96
C LEU A 41 -1.66 -14.97 -1.31
N PRO A 42 -2.72 -14.30 -0.84
CA PRO A 42 -3.83 -14.95 -0.16
C PRO A 42 -4.65 -15.79 -1.14
N LYS A 43 -4.86 -17.06 -0.81
CA LYS A 43 -5.58 -18.01 -1.66
C LYS A 43 -7.08 -17.73 -1.62
N LYS A 44 -7.72 -17.87 -2.78
CA LYS A 44 -9.18 -17.77 -2.91
C LYS A 44 -9.83 -19.11 -2.56
N GLY A 45 -10.94 -19.07 -1.81
CA GLY A 45 -11.74 -20.26 -1.49
C GLY A 45 -11.24 -21.04 -0.28
N ARG A 46 -11.45 -22.36 -0.28
CA ARG A 46 -11.13 -23.25 0.85
C ARG A 46 -9.61 -23.42 0.99
N LEU A 47 -9.10 -23.09 2.18
CA LEU A 47 -7.69 -23.25 2.54
C LEU A 47 -7.41 -24.67 3.04
N SER A 48 -6.29 -25.25 2.59
CA SER A 48 -5.70 -26.43 3.22
C SER A 48 -5.12 -26.05 4.60
N GLN A 49 -4.76 -27.02 5.43
CA GLN A 49 -4.14 -26.71 6.72
C GLN A 49 -2.82 -25.94 6.54
N ALA A 50 -1.96 -26.39 5.61
CA ALA A 50 -0.72 -25.70 5.26
C ALA A 50 -0.95 -24.26 4.75
N ASP A 51 -2.01 -24.04 3.97
CA ASP A 51 -2.37 -22.68 3.53
C ASP A 51 -2.81 -21.79 4.70
N LYS A 52 -3.58 -22.35 5.66
CA LYS A 52 -3.99 -21.61 6.86
C LYS A 52 -2.79 -21.23 7.71
N ASP A 53 -1.87 -22.16 7.95
CA ASP A 53 -0.70 -21.92 8.78
C ASP A 53 0.18 -20.82 8.17
N ARG A 54 0.34 -20.85 6.83
CA ARG A 54 1.04 -19.81 6.07
C ARG A 54 0.33 -18.45 6.09
N GLU A 55 -0.99 -18.40 5.92
CA GLU A 55 -1.73 -17.13 5.91
C GLU A 55 -1.92 -16.53 7.31
N ASN A 56 -1.79 -17.34 8.37
CA ASN A 56 -1.84 -16.91 9.77
C ASN A 56 -0.48 -16.47 10.33
N ASP A 57 0.60 -16.63 9.56
CA ASP A 57 1.90 -16.10 9.94
C ASP A 57 1.83 -14.60 10.24
N LEU A 58 2.55 -14.18 11.29
CA LEU A 58 2.47 -12.80 11.79
C LEU A 58 2.93 -11.77 10.76
N GLU A 59 3.98 -12.06 9.99
CA GLU A 59 4.45 -11.16 8.95
C GLU A 59 3.47 -11.12 7.77
N PHE A 60 2.91 -12.27 7.39
CA PHE A 60 1.87 -12.36 6.37
C PHE A 60 0.66 -11.49 6.71
N VAL A 61 0.12 -11.64 7.92
CA VAL A 61 -1.05 -10.86 8.38
C VAL A 61 -0.72 -9.37 8.43
N LYS A 62 0.45 -9.00 8.95
CA LYS A 62 0.87 -7.59 9.05
C LYS A 62 0.97 -6.92 7.68
N LEU A 63 1.59 -7.58 6.71
CA LEU A 63 1.74 -7.07 5.36
C LEU A 63 0.41 -7.03 4.61
N ARG A 64 -0.46 -8.03 4.80
CA ARG A 64 -1.81 -8.04 4.23
C ARG A 64 -2.67 -6.88 4.72
N LYS A 65 -2.57 -6.51 6.00
CA LYS A 65 -3.30 -5.35 6.56
C LYS A 65 -2.95 -4.02 5.89
N GLN A 66 -1.82 -3.91 5.19
CA GLN A 66 -1.47 -2.70 4.43
C GLN A 66 -2.36 -2.46 3.22
N HIS A 67 -3.09 -3.48 2.73
CA HIS A 67 -4.04 -3.32 1.62
C HIS A 67 -5.08 -2.24 1.91
N SER A 68 -5.65 -2.22 3.11
CA SER A 68 -6.63 -1.18 3.48
C SER A 68 -6.05 0.24 3.41
N ALA A 69 -4.76 0.41 3.69
CA ALA A 69 -4.11 1.71 3.56
C ALA A 69 -3.92 2.11 2.09
N VAL A 70 -3.60 1.15 1.22
CA VAL A 70 -3.49 1.37 -0.23
C VAL A 70 -4.85 1.72 -0.83
N GLU A 71 -5.88 0.94 -0.53
CA GLU A 71 -7.26 1.20 -0.99
C GLU A 71 -7.77 2.57 -0.49
N SER A 72 -7.46 2.92 0.76
CA SER A 72 -7.78 4.25 1.29
C SER A 72 -7.07 5.36 0.50
N ALA A 73 -5.81 5.15 0.12
CA ALA A 73 -5.07 6.12 -0.70
C ALA A 73 -5.63 6.24 -2.13
N ILE A 74 -6.05 5.13 -2.74
CA ILE A 74 -6.68 5.10 -4.07
C ILE A 74 -8.03 5.81 -4.04
N ASN A 75 -8.92 5.44 -3.12
CA ASN A 75 -10.22 6.10 -2.94
C ASN A 75 -10.07 7.61 -2.71
N ALA A 76 -8.99 8.00 -2.03
CA ALA A 76 -8.74 9.40 -1.79
C ALA A 76 -8.10 10.13 -2.99
N LEU A 77 -7.67 9.45 -4.05
CA LEU A 77 -7.47 10.09 -5.35
C LEU A 77 -8.83 10.36 -6.02
N GLU A 78 -9.77 9.41 -5.94
CA GLU A 78 -11.10 9.53 -6.54
C GLU A 78 -11.90 10.67 -5.91
N VAL A 79 -11.98 10.74 -4.57
CA VAL A 79 -12.64 11.83 -3.84
C VAL A 79 -12.05 13.21 -4.19
N HIS A 80 -10.79 13.25 -4.60
CA HIS A 80 -10.09 14.47 -5.00
C HIS A 80 -10.10 14.71 -6.51
N GLY A 81 -11.02 14.07 -7.24
CA GLY A 81 -11.34 14.37 -8.63
C GLY A 81 -10.77 13.39 -9.66
N LEU A 82 -10.07 12.32 -9.24
CA LEU A 82 -9.61 11.28 -10.15
C LEU A 82 -10.71 10.24 -10.49
N ASP A 83 -11.93 10.42 -9.99
CA ASP A 83 -13.11 9.67 -10.42
C ASP A 83 -13.50 9.99 -11.88
N LYS A 84 -12.96 11.08 -12.45
CA LYS A 84 -13.16 11.51 -13.83
C LYS A 84 -11.84 11.93 -14.46
N CYS A 85 -11.71 11.72 -15.77
CA CYS A 85 -10.59 12.24 -16.56
C CYS A 85 -11.15 13.04 -17.74
N PRO A 86 -11.10 14.39 -17.71
CA PRO A 86 -11.55 15.23 -18.80
C PRO A 86 -10.61 15.20 -20.01
N ASP A 87 -9.35 14.80 -19.79
CA ASP A 87 -8.35 14.68 -20.85
C ASP A 87 -8.67 13.51 -21.79
N HIS A 88 -8.56 13.76 -23.11
CA HIS A 88 -8.80 12.75 -24.13
C HIS A 88 -7.53 12.01 -24.58
N GLY A 89 -7.71 10.75 -24.96
CA GLY A 89 -6.66 9.88 -25.49
C GLY A 89 -5.65 9.40 -24.45
N LEU A 90 -4.87 8.37 -24.79
CA LEU A 90 -3.95 7.72 -23.85
C LEU A 90 -2.90 8.66 -23.26
N ARG A 91 -2.40 9.62 -24.06
CA ARG A 91 -1.41 10.60 -23.60
C ARG A 91 -2.01 11.56 -22.58
N GLY A 92 -3.22 12.03 -22.82
CA GLY A 92 -3.97 12.89 -21.90
C GLY A 92 -4.26 12.17 -20.59
N PHE A 93 -4.80 10.95 -20.69
CA PHE A 93 -5.09 10.10 -19.55
C PHE A 93 -3.85 9.85 -18.65
N LYS A 94 -2.71 9.47 -19.25
CA LYS A 94 -1.46 9.26 -18.50
C LYS A 94 -1.00 10.53 -17.77
N ARG A 95 -1.09 11.69 -18.44
CA ARG A 95 -0.73 12.98 -17.84
C ARG A 95 -1.66 13.35 -16.69
N TYR A 96 -2.97 13.18 -16.88
CA TYR A 96 -3.98 13.50 -15.87
C TYR A 96 -3.77 12.68 -14.59
N ILE A 97 -3.60 11.36 -14.73
CA ILE A 97 -3.29 10.49 -13.58
C ILE A 97 -2.00 10.91 -12.88
N ALA A 98 -0.94 11.16 -13.65
CA ALA A 98 0.35 11.57 -13.07
C ALA A 98 0.21 12.85 -12.23
N MET A 99 -0.52 13.85 -12.73
CA MET A 99 -0.79 15.09 -12.01
C MET A 99 -1.63 14.86 -10.75
N ALA A 100 -2.68 14.06 -10.81
CA ALA A 100 -3.51 13.73 -9.66
C ALA A 100 -2.72 13.04 -8.54
N VAL A 101 -1.86 12.08 -8.89
CA VAL A 101 -0.98 11.39 -7.94
C VAL A 101 0.01 12.37 -7.30
N VAL A 102 0.66 13.23 -8.09
CA VAL A 102 1.61 14.23 -7.57
C VAL A 102 0.91 15.21 -6.62
N ALA A 103 -0.24 15.76 -7.03
CA ALA A 103 -1.00 16.70 -6.21
C ALA A 103 -1.42 16.07 -4.88
N ARG A 104 -1.90 14.82 -4.90
CA ARG A 104 -2.27 14.08 -3.71
C ARG A 104 -1.08 13.83 -2.78
N ASN A 105 0.08 13.49 -3.33
CA ASN A 105 1.29 13.29 -2.55
C ASN A 105 1.72 14.58 -1.83
N ILE A 106 1.65 15.73 -2.50
CA ILE A 106 1.93 17.05 -1.90
C ILE A 106 0.94 17.33 -0.75
N GLN A 107 -0.35 17.11 -0.99
CA GLN A 107 -1.39 17.28 0.04
C GLN A 107 -1.12 16.39 1.26
N ARG A 108 -0.73 15.12 1.05
CA ARG A 108 -0.42 14.17 2.11
C ARG A 108 0.82 14.59 2.91
N LEU A 109 1.88 15.04 2.24
CA LEU A 109 3.07 15.57 2.90
C LEU A 109 2.72 16.75 3.81
N GLY A 110 1.92 17.70 3.33
CA GLY A 110 1.46 18.81 4.16
C GLY A 110 0.65 18.36 5.37
N ALA A 111 -0.19 17.33 5.25
CA ALA A 111 -0.92 16.74 6.37
C ALA A 111 0.02 16.08 7.41
N VAL A 112 1.04 15.36 6.95
CA VAL A 112 2.04 14.73 7.83
C VAL A 112 2.83 15.76 8.60
N LEU A 113 3.29 16.84 7.95
CA LEU A 113 4.02 17.92 8.61
C LEU A 113 3.17 18.60 9.70
N ARG A 114 1.91 18.94 9.40
CA ARG A 114 1.00 19.51 10.39
C ARG A 114 0.76 18.58 11.57
N GLN A 115 0.61 17.27 11.31
CA GLN A 115 0.45 16.27 12.38
C GLN A 115 1.69 16.22 13.29
N GLN A 116 2.90 16.23 12.71
CA GLN A 116 4.15 16.24 13.47
C GLN A 116 4.28 17.50 14.34
N GLU A 117 3.92 18.67 13.80
CA GLU A 117 3.90 19.93 14.55
C GLU A 117 2.93 19.89 15.73
N GLN A 118 1.72 19.35 15.51
CA GLN A 118 0.71 19.18 16.57
C GLN A 118 1.19 18.23 17.67
N GLU A 119 1.78 17.10 17.31
CA GLU A 119 2.35 16.15 18.26
C GLU A 119 3.50 16.77 19.07
N ALA A 120 4.38 17.55 18.42
CA ALA A 120 5.45 18.26 19.09
C ALA A 120 4.90 19.32 20.07
N ALA A 121 3.87 20.07 19.68
CA ALA A 121 3.20 21.04 20.54
C ALA A 121 2.50 20.37 21.74
N GLN A 122 1.85 19.23 21.55
CA GLN A 122 1.24 18.45 22.63
C GLN A 122 2.29 17.93 23.62
N ARG A 123 3.42 17.40 23.12
CA ARG A 123 4.54 16.95 23.96
C ARG A 123 5.10 18.10 24.81
N LYS A 124 5.21 19.31 24.25
CA LYS A 124 5.67 20.52 24.97
C LYS A 124 4.69 21.00 26.04
N ARG A 125 3.37 20.85 25.82
CA ARG A 125 2.34 21.25 26.80
C ARG A 125 2.31 20.34 28.04
N GLY A 126 2.92 19.15 27.98
CA GLY A 126 2.87 18.16 29.06
C GLY A 126 1.46 17.62 29.32
N SER A 127 1.34 16.58 30.16
CA SER A 127 0.05 16.18 30.71
C SER A 127 -0.42 17.31 31.61
N TYR A 128 -1.38 18.11 31.16
CA TYR A 128 -2.21 18.90 32.07
C TYR A 128 -2.96 17.91 32.97
N LYS A 129 -2.31 17.45 34.05
CA LYS A 129 -3.02 16.91 35.20
C LYS A 129 -3.79 18.09 35.76
N LYS A 130 -5.11 18.15 35.48
CA LYS A 130 -6.01 19.02 36.24
C LYS A 130 -5.78 18.67 37.71
N ALA A 131 -5.17 19.59 38.46
CA ALA A 131 -5.21 19.53 39.92
C ALA A 131 -6.69 19.61 40.34
N ALA A 132 -7.01 18.81 41.36
CA ALA A 132 -8.35 18.46 41.82
C ALA A 132 -9.29 19.65 42.01
#